data_AF-A0A7Y3J6S8-F1
#
_entry.id   AF-A0A7Y3J6S8-F1
#
_cell.length_a   1.000
_cell.length_b   1.000
_cell.length_c   1.000
_cell.angle_alpha   90.00
_cell.angle_beta   90.00
_cell.angle_gamma   90.00
#
_symmetry.space_group_name_H-M   'P 1'
#
loop_
_entity.id
_entity.type
_entity.pdbx_description
1 polymer ?
#
loop_
_entity_poly.entity_id
_entity_poly.type
_entity_poly.pdbx_seq_one_letter_code
_entity_poly.pdbx_strand_id
1 'polypeptide(L)'
;MRHLIQRIYAITIEWIVNGLILTMLVALLFAFADVVSTLVHLIPALPNVHLEDVQFRDLVVSVLNVFVVIELFSTFLGYVKTRHVRLSTLIDATAVFIIRDMLIQLYRKSVSNQELLVLAALLLIVVIARSITGRFSPDTGGENSRSGP
;
A
#
# COMPACT_ATOMS: atom_id res chain seq x y z
N MET A 1 31.72 25.53 2.83
CA MET A 1 30.79 25.18 1.75
C MET A 1 30.13 23.80 1.94
N ARG A 2 30.87 22.70 2.14
CA ARG A 2 30.28 21.36 2.35
C ARG A 2 29.28 21.26 3.52
N HIS A 3 29.57 21.92 4.64
CA HIS A 3 28.67 21.95 5.82
C HIS A 3 27.37 22.72 5.56
N LEU A 4 27.37 23.72 4.67
CA LEU A 4 26.18 24.48 4.28
C LEU A 4 25.26 23.64 3.37
N ILE A 5 25.85 22.90 2.42
CA ILE A 5 25.11 22.02 1.51
C ILE A 5 24.41 20.90 2.29
N GLN A 6 25.11 20.27 3.24
CA GLN A 6 24.52 19.22 4.08
C GLN A 6 23.39 19.76 4.96
N ARG A 7 23.53 20.98 5.50
CA ARG A 7 22.53 21.61 6.34
C ARG A 7 21.26 21.98 5.56
N ILE A 8 21.41 22.51 4.35
CA ILE A 8 20.28 22.80 3.45
C ILE A 8 19.57 21.50 3.07
N TYR A 9 20.32 20.45 2.71
CA TYR A 9 19.75 19.15 2.36
C TYR A 9 18.92 18.54 3.51
N ALA A 10 19.46 18.57 4.73
CA ALA A 10 18.75 18.07 5.90
C ALA A 10 17.44 18.83 6.15
N ILE A 11 17.48 20.16 6.10
CA ILE A 11 16.30 21.02 6.28
C ILE A 11 15.27 20.72 5.20
N THR A 12 15.67 20.67 3.93
CA THR A 12 14.75 20.39 2.82
C THR A 12 14.07 19.02 2.97
N ILE A 13 14.82 17.98 3.38
CA ILE A 13 14.23 16.66 3.62
C ILE A 13 13.22 16.70 4.76
N GLU A 14 13.53 17.38 5.87
CA GLU A 14 12.61 17.47 7.00
C GLU A 14 11.30 18.14 6.62
N TRP A 15 11.36 19.22 5.85
CA TRP A 15 10.17 19.89 5.32
C TRP A 15 9.36 19.00 4.38
N ILE A 16 10.02 18.30 3.46
CA ILE A 16 9.36 17.37 2.53
C ILE A 16 8.68 16.24 3.31
N VAL A 17 9.41 15.59 4.24
CA VAL A 17 8.89 14.48 5.03
C VAL A 17 7.70 14.93 5.87
N ASN A 18 7.82 16.05 6.58
CA ASN A 18 6.73 16.56 7.41
C ASN A 18 5.50 16.94 6.56
N GLY A 19 5.71 17.58 5.41
CA GLY A 19 4.65 17.90 4.47
C GLY A 19 3.97 16.64 3.90
N LEU A 20 4.75 15.60 3.61
CA LEU A 20 4.24 14.32 3.12
C LEU A 20 3.43 13.59 4.18
N ILE A 21 3.91 13.51 5.43
CA ILE A 21 3.15 12.94 6.57
C ILE A 21 1.81 13.66 6.71
N LEU A 22 1.83 15.00 6.72
CA LEU A 22 0.62 15.81 6.86
C LEU A 22 -0.37 15.52 5.72
N THR A 23 0.12 15.51 4.47
CA THR A 23 -0.71 15.25 3.29
C THR A 23 -1.32 13.85 3.33
N MET A 24 -0.55 12.84 3.74
CA MET A 24 -1.05 11.47 3.85
C MET A 24 -2.09 11.32 4.97
N LEU A 25 -1.90 12.00 6.10
CA LEU A 25 -2.87 12.00 7.20
C LEU A 25 -4.20 12.62 6.77
N VAL A 26 -4.13 13.75 6.05
CA VAL A 26 -5.30 14.41 5.46
C VAL A 26 -5.97 13.50 4.42
N ALA A 27 -5.20 12.88 3.52
CA ALA A 27 -5.74 11.93 2.53
C ALA A 27 -6.44 10.73 3.20
N LEU A 28 -5.86 10.19 4.27
CA LEU A 28 -6.46 9.10 5.04
C LEU A 28 -7.77 9.53 5.71
N LEU A 29 -7.81 10.74 6.28
CA LEU A 29 -9.02 11.30 6.86
C LEU A 29 -10.13 11.44 5.82
N PHE A 30 -9.82 11.99 4.64
CA PHE A 30 -10.79 12.12 3.54
C PHE A 30 -11.28 10.77 3.04
N ALA A 31 -10.38 9.80 2.85
CA ALA A 31 -10.75 8.46 2.41
C ALA A 31 -11.64 7.76 3.45
N PHE A 32 -11.34 7.90 4.73
CA PHE A 32 -12.18 7.36 5.81
C PHE A 32 -13.54 8.06 5.88
N ALA A 33 -13.58 9.39 5.73
CA ALA A 33 -14.81 10.16 5.70
C ALA A 33 -15.70 9.77 4.52
N ASP A 34 -15.13 9.46 3.36
CA ASP A 34 -15.85 8.96 2.18
C ASP A 34 -16.52 7.60 2.46
N VAL A 35 -15.78 6.67 3.09
CA VAL A 35 -16.35 5.39 3.54
C VAL A 35 -17.50 5.64 4.51
N VAL A 36 -17.30 6.43 5.57
CA VAL A 36 -18.34 6.70 6.56
C VAL A 36 -19.57 7.36 5.93
N SER A 37 -19.38 8.31 5.01
CA SER A 37 -20.46 8.93 4.26
C SER A 37 -21.25 7.89 3.47
N THR A 38 -20.55 7.02 2.73
CA THR A 38 -21.17 5.95 1.94
C THR A 38 -21.93 4.97 2.83
N LEU A 39 -21.38 4.60 3.98
CA LEU A 39 -22.05 3.79 5.02
C LEU A 39 -23.36 4.43 5.47
N VAL A 40 -23.31 5.70 5.89
CA VAL A 40 -24.47 6.40 6.45
C VAL A 40 -25.61 6.51 5.44
N HIS A 41 -25.29 6.73 4.16
CA HIS A 41 -26.29 6.73 3.09
C HIS A 41 -26.90 5.35 2.84
N LEU A 42 -26.15 4.26 3.09
CA LEU A 42 -26.61 2.89 2.89
C LEU A 42 -27.49 2.37 4.04
N ILE A 43 -27.26 2.83 5.28
CA ILE A 43 -28.02 2.42 6.48
C ILE A 43 -29.56 2.42 6.29
N PRO A 44 -30.19 3.49 5.78
CA PRO A 44 -31.65 3.51 5.60
C PRO A 44 -32.13 2.55 4.49
N ALA A 45 -31.26 2.18 3.55
CA ALA A 45 -31.59 1.26 2.45
C ALA A 45 -31.40 -0.22 2.84
N LEU A 46 -30.68 -0.53 3.93
CA LEU A 46 -30.34 -1.88 4.40
C LEU A 46 -31.49 -2.92 4.38
N PRO A 47 -32.75 -2.59 4.70
CA PRO A 47 -33.83 -3.58 4.69
C PRO A 47 -34.08 -4.23 3.34
N ASN A 48 -33.64 -3.61 2.23
CA ASN A 48 -33.87 -4.08 0.87
C ASN A 48 -32.56 -4.26 0.07
N VAL A 49 -31.39 -4.29 0.73
CA VAL A 49 -30.11 -4.37 0.02
C VAL A 49 -29.86 -5.79 -0.49
N HIS A 50 -29.68 -5.91 -1.80
CA HIS A 50 -29.16 -7.10 -2.46
C HIS A 50 -27.67 -6.92 -2.81
N LEU A 51 -26.92 -8.02 -2.92
CA LEU A 51 -25.49 -7.99 -3.28
C LEU A 51 -25.22 -7.39 -4.68
N GLU A 52 -26.26 -7.23 -5.50
CA GLU A 52 -26.17 -6.62 -6.83
C GLU A 52 -26.31 -5.09 -6.81
N ASP A 53 -26.66 -4.53 -5.65
CA ASP A 53 -26.92 -3.09 -5.53
C ASP A 53 -25.65 -2.27 -5.71
N VAL A 54 -25.81 -1.22 -6.52
CA VAL A 54 -24.74 -0.27 -6.84
C VAL A 54 -24.17 0.37 -5.57
N GLN A 55 -25.02 0.67 -4.58
CA GLN A 55 -24.61 1.34 -3.35
C GLN A 55 -23.75 0.45 -2.44
N PHE A 56 -24.06 -0.85 -2.35
CA PHE A 56 -23.22 -1.81 -1.64
C PHE A 56 -21.85 -1.96 -2.33
N ARG A 57 -21.85 -1.96 -3.66
CA ARG A 57 -20.64 -2.08 -4.48
C ARG A 57 -19.73 -0.86 -4.36
N ASP A 58 -20.32 0.34 -4.37
CA ASP A 58 -19.62 1.60 -4.15
C ASP A 58 -18.98 1.64 -2.76
N LEU A 59 -19.67 1.09 -1.76
CA LEU A 59 -19.09 0.92 -0.44
C LEU A 59 -17.84 0.02 -0.46
N VAL A 60 -17.93 -1.18 -1.05
CA VAL A 60 -16.75 -2.07 -1.12
C VAL A 60 -15.59 -1.37 -1.83
N VAL A 61 -15.85 -0.66 -2.93
CA VAL A 61 -14.84 0.12 -3.66
C VAL A 61 -14.23 1.24 -2.79
N SER A 62 -15.05 1.98 -2.04
CA SER A 62 -14.57 3.03 -1.13
C SER A 62 -13.66 2.46 -0.03
N VAL A 63 -14.03 1.31 0.56
CA VAL A 63 -13.19 0.61 1.54
C VAL A 63 -11.87 0.16 0.90
N LEU A 64 -11.92 -0.46 -0.28
CA LEU A 64 -10.71 -0.86 -1.02
C LEU A 64 -9.81 0.33 -1.38
N ASN A 65 -10.37 1.52 -1.61
CA ASN A 65 -9.61 2.75 -1.81
C ASN A 65 -8.86 3.19 -0.52
N VAL A 66 -9.48 3.04 0.65
CA VAL A 66 -8.81 3.33 1.93
C VAL A 66 -7.60 2.42 2.15
N PHE A 67 -7.70 1.14 1.79
CA PHE A 67 -6.58 0.20 1.88
C PHE A 67 -5.33 0.69 1.14
N VAL A 68 -5.50 1.40 0.02
CA VAL A 68 -4.38 1.99 -0.74
C VAL A 68 -3.64 3.03 0.08
N VAL A 69 -4.40 3.93 0.68
CA VAL A 69 -3.84 5.04 1.44
C VAL A 69 -3.10 4.47 2.65
N ILE A 70 -3.67 3.46 3.30
CA ILE A 70 -3.04 2.74 4.41
C ILE A 70 -1.75 2.05 3.96
N GLU A 71 -1.74 1.35 2.82
CA GLU A 71 -0.57 0.64 2.31
C GLU A 71 0.58 1.60 1.97
N LEU A 72 0.25 2.70 1.27
CA LEU A 72 1.21 3.77 0.98
C LEU A 72 1.75 4.38 2.27
N PHE A 73 0.87 4.63 3.25
CA PHE A 73 1.25 5.17 4.56
C PHE A 73 2.16 4.22 5.32
N SER A 74 1.87 2.93 5.33
CA SER A 74 2.72 1.89 5.94
C SER A 74 4.10 1.86 5.30
N THR A 75 4.17 1.87 3.96
CA THR A 75 5.42 1.90 3.20
C THR A 75 6.24 3.16 3.53
N PHE A 76 5.58 4.30 3.58
CA PHE A 76 6.22 5.58 3.88
C PHE A 76 6.70 5.68 5.34
N LEU A 77 5.88 5.26 6.31
CA LEU A 77 6.29 5.18 7.72
C LEU A 77 7.46 4.22 7.91
N GLY A 78 7.46 3.10 7.19
CA GLY A 78 8.60 2.19 7.11
C GLY A 78 9.86 2.92 6.67
N TYR A 79 9.81 3.66 5.56
CA TYR A 79 10.91 4.49 5.09
C TYR A 79 11.40 5.50 6.14
N VAL A 80 10.48 6.24 6.77
CA VAL A 80 10.82 7.25 7.78
C VAL A 80 11.53 6.61 8.97
N LYS A 81 11.07 5.43 9.42
CA LYS A 81 11.63 4.73 10.58
C LYS A 81 13.01 4.15 10.32
N THR A 82 13.21 3.49 9.18
CA THR A 82 14.48 2.77 8.88
C THR A 82 15.44 3.55 7.99
N ARG A 83 15.06 4.74 7.50
CA ARG A 83 15.76 5.54 6.47
C ARG A 83 16.05 4.78 5.16
N HIS A 84 15.53 3.56 5.04
CA HIS A 84 15.73 2.64 3.93
C HIS A 84 14.43 1.84 3.75
N VAL A 85 14.02 1.62 2.50
CA VAL A 85 12.92 0.72 2.16
C VAL A 85 13.50 -0.64 1.84
N ARG A 86 13.10 -1.68 2.58
CA ARG A 86 13.49 -3.05 2.25
C ARG A 86 12.76 -3.47 0.97
N LEU A 87 13.49 -4.04 0.01
CA LEU A 87 12.91 -4.49 -1.25
C LEU A 87 11.80 -5.51 -1.05
N SER A 88 11.94 -6.41 -0.06
CA SER A 88 10.89 -7.37 0.31
C SER A 88 9.60 -6.68 0.75
N THR A 89 9.69 -5.62 1.54
CA THR A 89 8.54 -4.83 1.98
C THR A 89 7.85 -4.13 0.80
N LEU A 90 8.63 -3.59 -0.15
CA LEU A 90 8.08 -2.96 -1.34
C LEU A 90 7.35 -3.97 -2.25
N ILE A 91 7.91 -5.17 -2.42
CA ILE A 91 7.30 -6.25 -3.21
C ILE A 91 5.98 -6.71 -2.55
N ASP A 92 5.98 -6.87 -1.23
CA ASP A 92 4.78 -7.25 -0.47
C ASP A 92 3.67 -6.20 -0.60
N ALA A 93 4.01 -4.92 -0.43
CA ALA A 93 3.08 -3.81 -0.63
C ALA A 93 2.54 -3.74 -2.07
N THR A 94 3.40 -3.99 -3.06
CA THR A 94 3.02 -4.00 -4.48
C THR A 94 2.05 -5.15 -4.79
N ALA A 95 2.26 -6.34 -4.21
CA ALA A 95 1.34 -7.46 -4.38
C ALA A 95 -0.06 -7.11 -3.86
N VAL A 96 -0.15 -6.54 -2.65
CA VAL A 96 -1.41 -6.08 -2.06
C VAL A 96 -2.07 -5.01 -2.94
N PHE A 97 -1.29 -4.07 -3.46
CA PHE A 97 -1.79 -3.03 -4.35
C PHE A 97 -2.42 -3.59 -5.63
N ILE A 98 -1.79 -4.58 -6.27
CA ILE A 98 -2.30 -5.23 -7.48
C ILE A 98 -3.57 -6.02 -7.19
N ILE A 99 -3.59 -6.79 -6.09
CA ILE A 99 -4.80 -7.52 -5.67
C ILE A 99 -5.95 -6.54 -5.45
N ARG A 100 -5.70 -5.43 -4.76
CA ARG A 100 -6.69 -4.38 -4.52
C ARG A 100 -7.22 -3.81 -5.82
N ASP A 101 -6.34 -3.47 -6.76
CA ASP A 101 -6.75 -2.90 -8.04
C ASP A 101 -7.61 -3.89 -8.84
N MET A 102 -7.26 -5.18 -8.82
CA MET A 102 -8.04 -6.25 -9.41
C MET A 102 -9.43 -6.37 -8.76
N LEU A 103 -9.50 -6.28 -7.42
CA LEU A 103 -10.77 -6.29 -6.69
C LEU A 103 -11.64 -5.08 -7.03
N ILE A 104 -11.06 -3.87 -7.07
CA ILE A 104 -11.82 -2.66 -7.43
C ILE A 104 -12.40 -2.79 -8.83
N GLN A 105 -11.60 -3.24 -9.80
CA GLN A 105 -12.07 -3.43 -11.16
C GLN A 105 -13.23 -4.44 -11.18
N LEU A 106 -13.05 -5.60 -10.55
CA LEU A 106 -14.07 -6.64 -10.47
C LEU A 106 -15.38 -6.11 -9.87
N TYR A 107 -15.28 -5.32 -8.80
CA TYR A 107 -16.44 -4.69 -8.17
C TYR A 107 -17.00 -3.54 -9.01
N ARG A 108 -16.27 -2.86 -9.89
CA ARG A 108 -16.86 -1.83 -10.76
C ARG A 108 -17.72 -2.39 -11.90
N LYS A 109 -17.75 -3.71 -12.10
CA LYS A 109 -18.45 -4.42 -13.22
C LYS A 109 -18.10 -3.87 -14.63
N SER A 110 -17.05 -3.08 -14.76
CA SER A 110 -16.66 -2.39 -16.00
C SER A 110 -15.36 -2.96 -16.61
N VAL A 111 -15.05 -4.22 -16.32
CA VAL A 111 -13.72 -4.78 -16.61
C VAL A 111 -13.67 -5.36 -18.00
N SER A 112 -12.70 -4.91 -18.81
CA SER A 112 -12.32 -5.63 -20.02
C SER A 112 -11.56 -6.89 -19.62
N ASN A 113 -11.89 -8.05 -20.21
CA ASN A 113 -11.16 -9.30 -19.97
C ASN A 113 -9.64 -9.14 -20.17
N GLN A 114 -9.23 -8.21 -21.04
CA GLN A 114 -7.83 -7.89 -21.27
C GLN A 114 -7.16 -7.19 -20.08
N GLU A 115 -7.85 -6.27 -19.41
CA GLU A 115 -7.32 -5.58 -18.23
C GLU A 115 -7.10 -6.56 -17.08
N LEU A 116 -8.07 -7.45 -16.85
CA LEU A 116 -7.96 -8.48 -15.81
C LEU A 116 -6.78 -9.43 -16.06
N LEU A 117 -6.53 -9.81 -17.32
CA LEU A 117 -5.37 -10.62 -17.71
C LEU A 117 -4.05 -9.90 -17.46
N VAL A 118 -3.98 -8.60 -17.74
CA VAL A 118 -2.77 -7.79 -17.48
C VAL A 118 -2.48 -7.73 -15.98
N LEU A 119 -3.50 -7.49 -15.15
CA LEU A 119 -3.33 -7.48 -13.69
C LEU A 119 -2.93 -8.84 -13.15
N ALA A 120 -3.52 -9.93 -13.66
CA ALA A 120 -3.15 -11.27 -13.27
C ALA A 120 -1.69 -11.61 -13.65
N ALA A 121 -1.25 -11.23 -14.85
CA ALA A 121 0.13 -11.40 -15.29
C ALA A 121 1.10 -10.57 -14.42
N LEU A 122 0.75 -9.32 -14.09
CA LEU A 122 1.54 -8.47 -13.22
C LEU A 122 1.64 -9.07 -11.81
N LEU A 123 0.53 -9.55 -11.25
CA LEU A 123 0.50 -10.22 -9.95
C LEU A 123 1.43 -11.44 -9.94
N LEU A 124 1.38 -12.25 -11.00
CA LEU A 124 2.21 -13.45 -11.14
C LEU A 124 3.70 -13.09 -11.15
N ILE A 125 4.10 -12.04 -11.86
CA ILE A 125 5.48 -11.55 -11.88
C ILE A 125 5.92 -11.12 -10.47
N VAL A 126 5.08 -10.39 -9.74
CA VAL A 126 5.39 -9.93 -8.37
C VAL A 126 5.52 -11.10 -7.39
N VAL A 127 4.64 -12.11 -7.48
CA VAL A 127 4.73 -13.32 -6.64
C VAL A 127 6.00 -14.12 -6.93
N ILE A 128 6.41 -14.22 -8.20
CA ILE A 128 7.70 -14.83 -8.58
C ILE A 128 8.86 -14.02 -8.00
N ALA A 129 8.86 -12.70 -8.16
CA ALA A 129 9.89 -11.83 -7.61
C ALA A 129 9.99 -11.95 -6.08
N ARG A 130 8.85 -12.09 -5.39
CA ARG A 130 8.81 -12.31 -3.94
C ARG A 130 9.41 -13.65 -3.53
N SER A 131 9.07 -14.69 -4.28
CA SER A 131 9.57 -16.05 -4.05
C SER A 131 11.09 -16.13 -4.23
N ILE A 132 11.62 -15.48 -5.27
CA ILE A 132 13.07 -15.34 -5.51
C ILE A 132 13.73 -14.60 -4.35
N THR A 133 13.20 -13.44 -3.97
CA THR A 133 13.74 -12.62 -2.87
C THR A 133 13.81 -13.39 -1.55
N GLY A 134 12.84 -14.26 -1.26
CA GLY A 134 12.85 -15.12 -0.08
C GLY A 134 13.93 -16.20 -0.11
N ARG A 135 14.26 -16.74 -1.28
CA ARG A 135 15.30 -17.78 -1.43
C ARG A 135 16.73 -17.24 -1.49
N PHE A 136 16.90 -16.01 -1.95
CA PHE A 136 18.20 -15.34 -2.06
C PHE A 136 18.45 -14.29 -0.98
N SER A 137 17.64 -14.27 0.10
CA SER A 137 17.94 -13.42 1.25
C SER A 137 19.29 -13.88 1.83
N PRO A 138 20.31 -13.01 1.91
CA PRO A 138 21.61 -13.40 2.43
C PRO A 138 21.41 -13.86 3.88
N ASP A 139 21.51 -15.18 4.08
CA ASP A 139 21.65 -15.76 5.39
C ASP A 139 22.89 -15.13 6.00
N THR A 140 22.71 -14.40 7.10
CA THR A 140 23.82 -13.75 7.79
C THR A 140 24.64 -14.88 8.38
N GLY A 141 25.70 -15.25 7.66
CA GLY A 141 26.55 -16.39 7.95
C GLY A 141 27.03 -16.42 9.39
N GLY A 142 27.09 -17.63 9.93
CA GLY A 142 27.52 -17.91 11.28
C GLY A 142 28.92 -17.39 11.59
N GLU A 143 29.02 -16.71 12.73
CA GLU A 143 30.29 -16.42 13.41
C GLU A 143 30.08 -16.58 14.92
N ASN A 144 29.87 -17.82 15.38
CA ASN A 144 30.10 -18.18 16.78
C ASN A 144 30.56 -19.65 16.93
N SER A 145 31.54 -20.03 16.12
CA SER A 145 32.29 -21.28 16.29
C SER A 145 33.77 -20.95 16.32
N ARG A 146 34.24 -20.22 17.35
CA ARG A 146 35.67 -20.07 17.69
C ARG A 146 35.86 -19.29 19.00
N SER A 147 35.49 -19.92 20.12
CA SER A 147 36.08 -19.59 21.43
C SER A 147 36.17 -20.86 22.29
N GLY A 148 37.08 -21.74 21.89
CA GLY A 148 37.88 -22.56 22.82
C GLY A 148 39.31 -22.02 22.70
N PRO A 149 40.04 -21.89 23.82
CA PRO A 149 40.62 -23.07 24.47
C PRO A 149 40.16 -23.31 25.91
#